data_AF-A0A2K1QD44-F1
#
_entry.id   AF-A0A2K1QD44-F1
#
_cell.length_a   1.000
_cell.length_b   1.000
_cell.length_c   1.000
_cell.angle_alpha   90.00
_cell.angle_beta   90.00
_cell.angle_gamma   90.00
#
_symmetry.space_group_name_H-M   'P 1'
#
loop_
_entity.id
_entity.type
_entity.pdbx_description
1 polymer ?
#
loop_
_entity_poly.entity_id
_entity_poly.type
_entity_poly.pdbx_seq_one_letter_code
_entity_poly.pdbx_strand_id
1 'polypeptide(L)'
;MSNENYPSMREFFDIIWGPTSSDSFGFSYPEMVSTYINSVGRDEYLDYIIADIDKFLKEHPENASASVAFDALFSLPGFSLRFPPTLTVFLTWLSSYLKELAQQ
;
A
#
# COMPACT_ATOMS: atom_id res chain seq x y z
N MET A 1 -16.52 -17.03 3.60
CA MET A 1 -15.17 -16.44 3.71
C MET A 1 -15.30 -15.04 3.17
N SER A 2 -15.24 -14.04 4.05
CA SER A 2 -15.44 -12.64 3.68
C SER A 2 -14.39 -12.27 2.65
N ASN A 3 -14.81 -11.89 1.44
CA ASN A 3 -13.95 -11.23 0.48
C ASN A 3 -13.59 -9.86 1.08
N GLU A 4 -12.58 -9.84 1.94
CA GLU A 4 -11.92 -8.61 2.42
C GLU A 4 -11.13 -8.06 1.23
N ASN A 5 -11.88 -7.48 0.28
CA ASN A 5 -11.30 -6.89 -0.92
C ASN A 5 -10.83 -5.49 -0.55
N TYR A 6 -9.51 -5.31 -0.60
CA TYR A 6 -8.84 -4.01 -0.60
C TYR A 6 -8.36 -3.72 -2.03
N PRO A 7 -9.28 -3.51 -3.00
CA PRO A 7 -8.93 -3.50 -4.42
C PRO A 7 -7.97 -2.37 -4.79
N SER A 8 -8.16 -1.18 -4.22
CA SER A 8 -7.33 -0.01 -4.52
C SER A 8 -5.97 -0.14 -3.85
N MET A 9 -5.91 -0.64 -2.60
CA MET A 9 -4.63 -0.98 -1.98
C MET A 9 -3.90 -2.07 -2.79
N ARG A 10 -4.60 -3.12 -3.20
CA ARG A 10 -3.98 -4.21 -3.97
C ARG A 10 -3.41 -3.72 -5.29
N GLU A 11 -4.19 -2.98 -6.08
CA GLU A 11 -3.75 -2.42 -7.36
C GLU A 11 -2.54 -1.49 -7.17
N PHE A 12 -2.60 -0.59 -6.19
CA PHE A 12 -1.51 0.32 -5.86
C PHE A 12 -0.20 -0.40 -5.57
N PHE A 13 -0.25 -1.42 -4.70
CA PHE A 13 0.94 -2.20 -4.36
C PHE A 13 1.44 -3.05 -5.53
N ASP A 14 0.54 -3.59 -6.37
CA ASP A 14 0.92 -4.39 -7.52
C ASP A 14 1.68 -3.57 -8.57
N ILE A 15 1.25 -2.32 -8.78
CA ILE A 15 1.89 -1.39 -9.71
C ILE A 15 3.28 -0.96 -9.22
N ILE A 16 3.42 -0.62 -7.94
CA ILE A 16 4.67 -0.03 -7.44
C ILE A 16 5.69 -1.09 -7.03
N TRP A 17 5.24 -2.21 -6.45
CA TRP A 17 6.13 -3.23 -5.85
C TRP A 17 5.78 -4.67 -6.23
N GLY A 18 4.71 -4.90 -6.99
CA GLY A 18 4.27 -6.22 -7.45
C GLY A 18 5.01 -6.69 -8.70
N PRO A 19 4.61 -7.83 -9.29
CA PRO A 19 5.24 -8.38 -10.49
C PRO A 19 5.17 -7.44 -11.70
N THR A 20 4.20 -6.52 -11.71
CA THR A 20 4.05 -5.51 -12.76
C THR A 20 4.89 -4.26 -12.53
N SER A 21 5.61 -4.18 -11.39
CA SER A 21 6.43 -3.02 -11.08
C SER A 21 7.60 -2.88 -12.05
N SER A 22 7.85 -1.64 -12.47
CA SER A 22 9.04 -1.24 -13.19
C SER A 22 10.01 -0.54 -12.23
N ASP A 23 11.32 -0.77 -12.37
CA ASP A 23 12.38 -0.06 -11.63
C ASP A 23 12.35 1.48 -11.86
N SER A 24 11.45 1.97 -12.70
CA SER A 24 11.29 3.38 -13.08
C SER A 24 10.63 4.27 -12.03
N PHE A 25 10.13 3.75 -10.91
CA PHE A 25 9.40 4.57 -9.93
C PHE A 25 10.34 5.33 -8.95
N GLY A 26 11.55 4.85 -8.73
CA GLY A 26 12.54 5.49 -7.85
C GLY A 26 13.35 4.48 -7.03
N PHE A 27 14.21 4.99 -6.15
CA PHE A 27 15.08 4.17 -5.29
C PHE A 27 14.65 4.16 -3.81
N SER A 28 13.68 5.00 -3.44
CA SER A 28 13.13 5.07 -2.08
C SER A 28 11.60 5.01 -2.09
N TYR A 29 10.97 4.52 -1.02
CA TYR A 29 9.50 4.45 -0.96
C TYR A 29 8.79 5.80 -1.18
N PRO A 30 9.22 6.92 -0.57
CA PRO A 30 8.57 8.21 -0.81
C PRO A 30 8.64 8.64 -2.28
N GLU A 31 9.80 8.40 -2.92
CA GLU A 31 10.01 8.70 -4.33
C GLU A 31 9.12 7.83 -5.22
N MET A 32 9.10 6.51 -4.98
CA MET A 32 8.26 5.57 -5.72
C MET A 32 6.78 5.96 -5.66
N VAL A 33 6.28 6.26 -4.46
CA VAL A 33 4.89 6.70 -4.24
C VAL A 33 4.63 8.03 -4.95
N SER A 34 5.49 9.03 -4.78
CA SER A 34 5.34 10.33 -5.42
C SER A 34 5.35 10.25 -6.94
N THR A 35 6.28 9.48 -7.52
CA THR A 35 6.38 9.29 -8.97
C THR A 35 5.11 8.66 -9.52
N TYR A 36 4.59 7.62 -8.85
CA TYR A 36 3.35 6.98 -9.26
C TYR A 36 2.16 7.96 -9.19
N ILE A 37 1.96 8.63 -8.05
CA ILE A 37 0.84 9.58 -7.87
C ILE A 37 0.92 10.73 -8.88
N ASN A 38 2.11 11.27 -9.14
CA ASN A 38 2.29 12.31 -10.16
C ASN A 38 2.02 11.80 -11.60
N SER A 39 2.14 10.49 -11.85
CA SER A 39 1.89 9.90 -13.18
C SER A 39 0.40 9.65 -13.45
N VAL A 40 -0.37 9.29 -12.42
CA VAL A 40 -1.81 8.96 -12.56
C VAL A 40 -2.74 10.13 -12.28
N GLY A 41 -2.26 11.18 -11.63
CA GLY A 41 -3.08 12.29 -11.16
C GLY A 41 -3.47 12.14 -9.69
N ARG A 42 -3.74 13.28 -9.03
CA ARG A 42 -4.17 13.36 -7.62
C ARG A 42 -5.70 13.37 -7.55
N ASP A 43 -6.29 12.23 -7.90
CA ASP A 43 -7.73 12.11 -8.14
C ASP A 43 -8.39 11.34 -6.98
N GLU A 44 -9.71 11.11 -7.07
CA GLU A 44 -10.49 10.28 -6.12
C GLU A 44 -9.86 8.89 -5.85
N TYR A 45 -9.01 8.42 -6.76
CA TYR A 45 -8.25 7.19 -6.60
C TYR A 45 -7.35 7.18 -5.35
N LEU A 46 -6.77 8.33 -4.99
CA LEU A 46 -5.93 8.46 -3.80
C LEU A 46 -6.73 8.22 -2.51
N ASP A 47 -7.97 8.73 -2.46
CA ASP A 47 -8.88 8.54 -1.33
C ASP A 47 -9.27 7.07 -1.16
N TYR A 48 -9.48 6.33 -2.25
CA TYR A 48 -9.78 4.90 -2.19
C TYR A 48 -8.59 4.08 -1.67
N ILE A 49 -7.36 4.41 -2.07
CA ILE A 49 -6.15 3.75 -1.55
C ILE A 49 -6.04 4.00 -0.04
N ILE A 50 -6.20 5.26 0.39
CA ILE A 50 -6.16 5.65 1.80
C ILE A 50 -7.21 4.89 2.61
N ALA A 51 -8.45 4.84 2.11
CA ALA A 51 -9.55 4.16 2.78
C ALA A 51 -9.29 2.65 2.94
N ASP A 52 -8.74 1.99 1.92
CA ASP A 52 -8.39 0.57 1.99
C ASP A 52 -7.26 0.32 3.00
N ILE A 53 -6.21 1.16 3.02
CA ILE A 53 -5.10 1.01 3.98
C ILE A 53 -5.59 1.22 5.41
N ASP A 54 -6.40 2.27 5.65
CA ASP A 54 -6.93 2.56 6.98
C ASP A 54 -7.86 1.44 7.47
N LYS A 55 -8.68 0.89 6.57
CA LYS A 55 -9.52 -0.28 6.86
C LYS A 55 -8.67 -1.50 7.19
N PHE A 56 -7.65 -1.79 6.39
CA PHE A 56 -6.74 -2.92 6.61
C PHE A 56 -6.05 -2.83 7.98
N LEU A 57 -5.54 -1.66 8.34
CA LEU A 57 -4.89 -1.41 9.64
C LEU A 57 -5.88 -1.55 10.81
N LYS A 58 -7.15 -1.18 10.61
CA LYS A 58 -8.19 -1.33 11.62
C LYS A 58 -8.58 -2.80 11.84
N GLU A 59 -8.64 -3.59 10.77
CA GLU A 59 -9.00 -5.02 10.82
C GLU A 59 -7.80 -5.88 11.27
N HIS A 60 -6.57 -5.44 11.01
CA HIS A 60 -5.32 -6.14 11.35
C HIS A 60 -4.32 -5.21 12.06
N PRO A 61 -4.58 -4.80 13.31
CA PRO A 61 -3.74 -3.82 14.02
C PRO A 61 -2.35 -4.37 14.40
N GLU A 62 -2.22 -5.69 14.52
CA GLU A 62 -0.96 -6.34 14.90
C GLU A 62 -0.18 -6.81 13.68
N ASN A 63 1.14 -6.54 13.65
CA ASN A 63 1.98 -6.87 12.50
C ASN A 63 1.96 -8.35 12.11
N ALA A 64 1.84 -9.27 13.07
CA ALA A 64 1.76 -10.70 12.78
C ALA A 64 0.49 -11.03 11.97
N SER A 65 -0.67 -10.52 12.39
CA SER A 65 -1.94 -10.71 11.69
C SER A 65 -1.97 -9.99 10.34
N ALA A 66 -1.46 -8.76 10.30
CA ALA A 66 -1.35 -7.95 9.09
C ALA A 66 -0.46 -8.61 8.04
N SER A 67 0.70 -9.14 8.43
CA SER A 67 1.63 -9.78 7.49
C SER A 67 0.99 -11.00 6.82
N VAL A 68 0.26 -11.82 7.58
CA VAL A 68 -0.44 -13.00 7.05
C VAL A 68 -1.56 -12.59 6.09
N ALA A 69 -2.40 -11.63 6.49
CA ALA A 69 -3.50 -11.15 5.65
C ALA A 69 -3.00 -10.48 4.36
N PHE A 70 -1.92 -9.69 4.47
CA PHE A 70 -1.30 -9.02 3.35
C PHE A 70 -0.67 -10.01 2.37
N ASP A 71 0.16 -10.95 2.84
CA ASP A 71 0.74 -11.97 1.97
C ASP A 71 -0.33 -12.81 1.25
N ALA A 72 -1.45 -13.09 1.94
CA ALA A 72 -2.60 -13.77 1.35
C ALA A 72 -3.31 -12.93 0.27
N LEU A 73 -3.46 -11.62 0.47
CA LEU A 73 -4.05 -10.69 -0.51
C LEU A 73 -3.33 -10.74 -1.87
N PHE A 74 -2.01 -10.89 -1.84
CA PHE A 74 -1.17 -10.97 -3.04
C PHE A 74 -0.84 -12.40 -3.46
N SER A 75 -1.23 -13.42 -2.68
CA SER A 75 -0.80 -14.81 -2.86
C SER A 75 0.74 -14.95 -2.98
N LEU A 76 1.46 -14.11 -2.23
CA LEU A 76 2.91 -13.94 -2.29
C LEU A 76 3.49 -14.03 -0.87
N PRO A 77 3.89 -15.24 -0.41
CA PRO A 77 4.47 -15.41 0.92
C PRO A 77 5.73 -14.57 1.12
N GLY A 78 5.79 -13.83 2.23
CA GLY A 78 6.91 -12.95 2.56
C GLY A 78 6.93 -11.62 1.81
N PHE A 79 5.87 -11.26 1.07
CA PHE A 79 5.79 -9.96 0.42
C PHE A 79 5.80 -8.81 1.43
N SER A 80 5.12 -8.99 2.56
CA SER A 80 5.11 -8.09 3.72
C SER A 80 6.52 -7.78 4.27
N LEU A 81 7.49 -8.70 4.13
CA LEU A 81 8.87 -8.49 4.60
C LEU A 81 9.63 -7.44 3.79
N ARG A 82 9.11 -7.06 2.61
CA ARG A 82 9.67 -5.99 1.78
C ARG A 82 9.40 -4.60 2.33
N PHE A 83 8.68 -4.45 3.44
CA PHE A 83 8.24 -3.15 3.96
C PHE A 83 8.76 -2.91 5.39
N PRO A 84 10.01 -2.44 5.55
CA PRO A 84 10.61 -2.19 6.85
C PRO A 84 10.09 -0.89 7.50
N PRO A 85 10.14 -0.78 8.85
CA PRO A 85 10.64 -1.76 9.81
C PRO A 85 9.65 -2.91 10.08
N THR A 86 8.34 -2.66 9.92
CA THR A 86 7.27 -3.68 9.93
C THR A 86 6.17 -3.24 8.97
N LEU A 87 5.35 -4.17 8.49
CA LEU A 87 4.28 -3.87 7.54
C LEU A 87 3.31 -2.83 8.10
N THR A 88 2.87 -2.96 9.36
CA THR A 88 1.91 -2.02 9.95
C THR A 88 2.50 -0.63 10.11
N VAL A 89 3.78 -0.52 10.47
CA VAL A 89 4.48 0.78 10.53
C VAL A 89 4.59 1.39 9.14
N PHE A 90 4.94 0.59 8.13
CA PHE A 90 5.01 1.05 6.75
C PHE A 90 3.65 1.54 6.24
N LEU A 91 2.58 0.76 6.44
CA LEU A 91 1.22 1.13 6.02
C LEU A 91 0.71 2.38 6.76
N THR A 92 1.06 2.54 8.04
CA THR A 92 0.72 3.75 8.81
C THR A 92 1.41 4.98 8.23
N TRP A 93 2.71 4.86 7.91
CA TRP A 93 3.46 5.91 7.22
C TRP A 93 2.86 6.21 5.85
N LEU A 94 2.58 5.18 5.05
CA LEU A 94 2.03 5.32 3.71
C LEU A 94 0.67 6.02 3.71
N SER A 95 -0.27 5.61 4.57
CA SER A 95 -1.57 6.28 4.72
C SER A 95 -1.39 7.77 5.08
N SER A 96 -0.49 8.08 6.02
CA SER A 96 -0.21 9.47 6.40
C SER A 96 0.38 10.27 5.25
N TYR A 97 1.33 9.69 4.53
CA TYR A 97 2.00 10.32 3.40
C TYR A 97 1.05 10.60 2.23
N LEU A 98 0.18 9.65 1.90
CA LEU A 98 -0.85 9.83 0.87
C LEU A 98 -1.85 10.93 1.26
N LYS A 99 -2.23 11.04 2.54
CA LYS A 99 -3.09 12.12 3.05
C LYS A 99 -2.43 13.50 2.91
N GLU A 100 -1.13 13.60 3.16
CA GLU A 100 -0.37 14.84 2.96
C GLU A 100 -0.35 15.23 1.47
N LEU A 101 -0.17 14.26 0.56
CA LEU A 101 -0.21 14.50 -0.87
C LEU A 101 -1.60 14.91 -1.38
N ALA A 102 -2.67 14.39 -0.78
CA ALA A 102 -4.06 14.74 -1.13
C ALA A 102 -4.43 16.18 -0.76
N GLN A 103 -3.73 16.79 0.21
CA GLN A 103 -3.98 18.14 0.71
C GLN A 103 -3.17 19.23 -0.01
N GLN A 104 -2.29 18.85 -0.94
CA GLN A 104 -1.41 19.75 -1.72
C GLN A 104 -1.91 19.93 -3.14
#